data_AF-M8CPW5-F1
#
_entry.id   AF-M8CPW5-F1
#
_cell.length_a   1.000
_cell.length_b   1.000
_cell.length_c   1.000
_cell.angle_alpha   90.00
_cell.angle_beta   90.00
_cell.angle_gamma   90.00
#
_symmetry.space_group_name_H-M   'P 1'
#
loop_
_entity.id
_entity.type
_entity.pdbx_description
1 polymer ?
#
loop_
_entity_poly.entity_id
_entity_poly.type
_entity_poly.pdbx_seq_one_letter_code
_entity_poly.pdbx_strand_id
1 'polypeptide(L)'
;MAQCKTKLVAFVFSSSTGEWQAVTSQAWDDLSVGTGVSTASSKSPVFFGRQYACACFYWVMDWRQKLLMLDTRRMEFSIADLPPGCRRPPIAIVDAGEGRPGMFAVREHDADGTFDLYYTIRQIEGPSFNQWQTEKTIPLEFGYRYFLRGATERFSGVIVTSQSSHSNPELKVIGAILLYEVLG
;
A
#
# COMPACT_ATOMS: atom_id res chain seq x y z
N MET A 1 -12.82 -1.87 -10.31
CA MET A 1 -11.78 -1.42 -11.26
C MET A 1 -11.66 -2.47 -12.34
N ALA A 2 -11.61 -2.04 -13.59
CA ALA A 2 -11.26 -2.87 -14.74
C ALA A 2 -10.03 -2.25 -15.43
N GLN A 3 -9.21 -3.11 -16.04
CA GLN A 3 -8.04 -2.67 -16.79
C GLN A 3 -7.94 -3.41 -18.11
N CYS A 4 -7.34 -2.76 -19.09
CA CYS A 4 -6.92 -3.37 -20.34
C CYS A 4 -5.47 -2.95 -20.68
N LYS A 5 -5.03 -3.27 -21.89
CA LYS A 5 -3.68 -2.94 -22.37
C LYS A 5 -3.38 -1.45 -22.35
N THR A 6 -4.38 -0.60 -22.58
CA THR A 6 -4.19 0.84 -22.80
C THR A 6 -4.80 1.71 -21.71
N LYS A 7 -5.79 1.20 -20.97
CA LYS A 7 -6.62 2.02 -20.08
C LYS A 7 -6.92 1.34 -18.76
N LEU A 8 -7.15 2.20 -17.78
CA LEU A 8 -7.68 1.86 -16.46
C LEU A 8 -9.03 2.54 -16.26
N VAL A 9 -9.98 1.85 -15.63
CA VAL A 9 -11.31 2.38 -15.31
C VAL A 9 -11.73 1.93 -13.91
N ALA A 10 -12.26 2.86 -13.11
CA ALA A 10 -13.01 2.54 -11.90
C ALA A 10 -14.51 2.68 -12.15
N PHE A 11 -15.29 1.89 -11.41
CA PHE A 11 -16.75 2.00 -11.38
C PHE A 11 -17.14 2.24 -9.93
N VAL A 12 -17.99 3.22 -9.70
CA VAL A 12 -18.48 3.60 -8.38
C VAL A 12 -19.98 3.39 -8.38
N PHE A 13 -20.48 2.76 -7.31
CA PHE A 13 -21.90 2.61 -7.08
C PHE A 13 -22.37 3.75 -6.19
N SER A 14 -23.40 4.47 -6.65
CA SER A 14 -24.07 5.50 -5.84
C SER A 14 -25.27 4.88 -5.14
N SER A 15 -25.23 4.85 -3.81
CA SER A 15 -26.37 4.37 -3.01
C SER A 15 -27.57 5.32 -3.05
N SER A 16 -27.35 6.61 -3.32
CA SER A 16 -28.43 7.60 -3.40
C SER A 16 -29.23 7.51 -4.70
N THR A 17 -28.56 7.18 -5.81
CA THR A 17 -29.21 7.03 -7.13
C THR A 17 -29.50 5.58 -7.47
N GLY A 18 -28.82 4.62 -6.83
CA GLY A 18 -28.91 3.20 -7.15
C GLY A 18 -28.15 2.81 -8.43
N GLU A 19 -27.30 3.69 -8.96
CA GLU A 19 -26.65 3.49 -10.26
C GLU A 19 -25.14 3.27 -10.14
N TRP A 20 -24.60 2.53 -11.13
CA TRP A 20 -23.16 2.43 -11.35
C TRP A 20 -22.70 3.52 -12.31
N GLN A 21 -21.66 4.24 -11.93
CA GLN A 21 -21.04 5.28 -12.76
C GLN A 21 -19.58 4.91 -13.03
N ALA A 22 -19.18 5.06 -14.30
CA ALA A 22 -17.78 4.92 -14.68
C ALA A 22 -17.04 6.21 -14.30
N VAL A 23 -15.93 6.04 -13.60
CA VAL A 23 -14.94 7.10 -13.35
C VAL A 23 -14.12 7.31 -14.62
N THR A 24 -13.61 8.54 -14.82
CA THR A 24 -12.75 8.91 -15.94
C THR A 24 -11.71 7.83 -16.24
N SER A 25 -11.78 7.31 -17.46
CA SER A 25 -10.79 6.35 -17.95
C SER A 25 -9.49 7.07 -18.23
N GLN A 26 -8.40 6.59 -17.68
CA GLN A 26 -7.08 7.18 -17.91
C GLN A 26 -6.20 6.23 -18.73
N ALA A 27 -5.53 6.78 -19.73
CA ALA A 27 -4.55 6.02 -20.50
C ALA A 27 -3.30 5.76 -19.65
N TRP A 28 -2.68 4.60 -19.85
CA TRP A 28 -1.43 4.27 -19.16
C TRP A 28 -0.34 5.28 -19.46
N ASP A 29 -0.27 5.78 -20.70
CA ASP A 29 0.75 6.74 -21.11
C ASP A 29 0.65 8.01 -20.28
N ASP A 30 -0.55 8.59 -20.16
CA ASP A 30 -0.82 9.78 -19.35
C ASP A 30 -0.47 9.58 -17.86
N LEU A 31 -0.81 8.40 -17.33
CA LEU A 31 -0.54 8.05 -15.93
C LEU A 31 0.95 7.82 -15.66
N SER A 32 1.70 7.40 -16.68
CA SER A 32 3.12 7.05 -16.61
C SER A 32 4.08 8.22 -16.83
N VAL A 33 3.56 9.37 -17.28
CA VAL A 33 4.35 10.58 -17.51
C VAL A 33 5.06 10.96 -16.21
N GLY A 34 6.38 11.11 -16.27
CA GLY A 34 7.19 11.53 -15.12
C GLY A 34 7.35 10.49 -14.00
N THR A 35 6.74 9.29 -14.09
CA THR A 35 6.85 8.25 -13.06
C THR A 35 7.91 7.19 -13.34
N GLY A 36 8.61 7.26 -14.49
CA GLY A 36 9.64 6.29 -14.88
C GLY A 36 9.07 4.90 -15.26
N VAL A 37 7.75 4.83 -15.40
CA VAL A 37 6.99 3.61 -15.70
C VAL A 37 6.91 3.48 -17.23
N SER A 38 7.78 2.68 -17.87
CA SER A 38 7.66 2.44 -19.32
C SER A 38 6.40 1.64 -19.70
N THR A 39 5.52 2.16 -20.54
CA THR A 39 4.32 1.46 -21.04
C THR A 39 4.61 0.52 -22.22
N ALA A 40 5.86 0.44 -22.67
CA ALA A 40 6.29 -0.34 -23.84
C ALA A 40 6.20 -1.87 -23.66
N SER A 41 5.85 -2.36 -22.47
CA SER A 41 5.63 -3.78 -22.22
C SER A 41 4.26 -4.23 -22.72
N SER A 42 4.21 -5.35 -23.42
CA SER A 42 2.97 -5.97 -23.90
C SER A 42 2.07 -6.53 -22.79
N LYS A 43 2.56 -6.56 -21.53
CA LYS A 43 1.83 -7.06 -20.37
C LYS A 43 1.25 -5.89 -19.54
N SER A 44 -0.06 -5.92 -19.34
CA SER A 44 -0.73 -5.04 -18.37
C SER A 44 -0.14 -5.26 -16.97
N PRO A 45 0.03 -4.21 -16.16
CA PRO A 45 0.48 -4.36 -14.78
C PRO A 45 -0.47 -5.26 -13.99
N VAL A 46 0.06 -6.01 -13.02
CA VAL A 46 -0.79 -6.78 -12.11
C VAL A 46 -0.87 -6.04 -10.77
N PHE A 47 -2.10 -5.89 -10.29
CA PHE A 47 -2.44 -5.15 -9.08
C PHE A 47 -2.80 -6.10 -7.95
N PHE A 48 -2.15 -5.91 -6.80
CA PHE A 48 -2.36 -6.77 -5.63
C PHE A 48 -2.67 -5.96 -4.39
N GLY A 49 -3.35 -6.62 -3.43
CA GLY A 49 -3.53 -6.11 -2.08
C GLY A 49 -4.21 -4.74 -2.04
N ARG A 50 -5.46 -4.65 -2.49
CA ARG A 50 -6.25 -3.41 -2.40
C ARG A 50 -6.33 -2.95 -0.95
N GLN A 51 -5.92 -1.72 -0.68
CA GLN A 51 -5.98 -1.08 0.64
C GLN A 51 -6.71 0.26 0.54
N TYR A 52 -7.17 0.80 1.66
CA TYR A 52 -7.85 2.08 1.70
C TYR A 52 -7.41 2.90 2.91
N ALA A 53 -6.99 4.14 2.66
CA ALA A 53 -6.59 5.11 3.68
C ALA A 53 -6.67 6.53 3.10
N CYS A 54 -6.86 7.55 3.93
CA CYS A 54 -6.83 8.96 3.51
C CYS A 54 -7.73 9.25 2.28
N ALA A 55 -8.93 8.66 2.24
CA ALA A 55 -9.88 8.75 1.11
C ALA A 55 -9.31 8.28 -0.25
N CYS A 56 -8.34 7.37 -0.23
CA CYS A 56 -7.72 6.81 -1.42
C CYS A 56 -7.70 5.28 -1.36
N PHE A 57 -7.98 4.64 -2.50
CA PHE A 57 -7.64 3.22 -2.67
C PHE A 57 -6.22 3.07 -3.21
N TYR A 58 -5.50 2.06 -2.70
CA TYR A 58 -4.13 1.76 -3.07
C TYR A 58 -4.00 0.31 -3.58
N TRP A 59 -3.21 0.11 -4.61
CA TRP A 59 -2.82 -1.21 -5.12
C TRP A 59 -1.32 -1.28 -5.38
N VAL A 60 -0.71 -2.40 -4.99
CA VAL A 60 0.71 -2.67 -5.26
C VAL A 60 0.87 -3.11 -6.72
N MET A 61 1.83 -2.48 -7.40
CA MET A 61 2.26 -2.87 -8.76
C MET A 61 3.43 -3.86 -8.67
N ASP A 62 3.22 -5.06 -9.20
CA ASP A 62 4.09 -6.24 -9.02
C ASP A 62 5.52 -6.13 -9.52
N TRP A 63 5.79 -5.24 -10.48
CA TRP A 63 7.07 -5.19 -11.20
C TRP A 63 7.73 -3.81 -11.21
N ARG A 64 7.13 -2.81 -10.55
CA ARG A 64 7.58 -1.41 -10.71
C ARG A 64 7.95 -0.70 -9.42
N GLN A 65 7.83 -1.35 -8.26
CA GLN A 65 8.01 -0.70 -6.96
C GLN A 65 7.15 0.58 -6.83
N LYS A 66 5.94 0.53 -7.41
CA LYS A 66 4.99 1.64 -7.44
C LYS A 66 3.67 1.23 -6.78
N LEU A 67 2.93 2.23 -6.35
CA LEU A 67 1.54 2.14 -5.94
C LEU A 67 0.66 2.82 -6.99
N LEU A 68 -0.39 2.14 -7.40
CA LEU A 68 -1.53 2.79 -8.05
C LEU A 68 -2.45 3.33 -6.97
N MET A 69 -2.81 4.59 -7.08
CA MET A 69 -3.72 5.29 -6.18
C MET A 69 -4.97 5.74 -6.93
N LEU A 70 -6.14 5.58 -6.33
CA LEU A 70 -7.39 6.18 -6.75
C LEU A 70 -7.88 7.11 -5.64
N ASP A 71 -7.84 8.41 -5.87
CA ASP A 71 -8.44 9.41 -5.00
C ASP A 71 -9.96 9.34 -5.18
N THR A 72 -10.70 9.00 -4.12
CA THR A 72 -12.16 8.85 -4.20
C THR A 72 -12.92 10.18 -4.08
N ARG A 73 -12.25 11.27 -3.72
CA ARG A 73 -12.84 12.61 -3.68
C ARG A 73 -12.83 13.22 -5.07
N ARG A 74 -11.72 13.06 -5.78
CA ARG A 74 -11.51 13.58 -7.14
C ARG A 74 -11.91 12.58 -8.22
N MET A 75 -12.00 11.30 -7.86
CA MET A 75 -12.19 10.20 -8.80
C MET A 75 -11.07 10.17 -9.87
N GLU A 76 -9.83 10.34 -9.42
CA GLU A 76 -8.65 10.42 -10.28
C GLU A 76 -7.64 9.32 -9.92
N PHE A 77 -7.03 8.72 -10.95
CA PHE A 77 -5.90 7.81 -10.75
C PHE A 77 -4.57 8.55 -10.73
N SER A 78 -3.64 8.05 -9.94
CA SER A 78 -2.24 8.50 -9.95
C SER A 78 -1.31 7.34 -9.61
N ILE A 79 -0.03 7.48 -9.95
CA ILE A 79 1.02 6.54 -9.57
C ILE A 79 1.93 7.22 -8.55
N ALA A 80 2.21 6.53 -7.45
CA ALA A 80 3.15 6.95 -6.44
C ALA A 80 4.31 5.94 -6.33
N ASP A 81 5.48 6.43 -5.93
CA ASP A 81 6.59 5.59 -5.51
C ASP A 81 6.26 4.82 -4.23
N LEU A 82 6.80 3.62 -4.07
CA LEU A 82 6.95 3.00 -2.76
C LEU A 82 8.13 3.63 -2.03
N PRO A 83 8.18 3.59 -0.69
CA PRO A 83 9.39 3.98 0.02
C PRO A 83 10.60 3.14 -0.42
N PRO A 84 11.80 3.73 -0.33
CA PRO A 84 13.04 3.06 -0.71
C PRO A 84 13.20 1.72 -0.01
N GLY A 85 13.57 0.68 -0.76
CA GLY A 85 13.84 -0.66 -0.23
C GLY A 85 12.60 -1.52 0.05
N CYS A 86 11.38 -1.01 -0.19
CA CYS A 86 10.18 -1.83 -0.15
C CYS A 86 10.08 -2.67 -1.43
N ARG A 87 10.37 -3.97 -1.33
CA ARG A 87 10.26 -4.93 -2.43
C ARG A 87 9.15 -5.94 -2.14
N ARG A 88 7.97 -5.71 -2.75
CA ARG A 88 6.78 -6.58 -2.69
C ARG A 88 6.22 -6.78 -1.25
N PRO A 89 4.99 -7.32 -1.11
CA PRO A 89 4.34 -7.51 0.20
C PRO A 89 5.20 -8.35 1.16
N PRO A 90 5.10 -8.11 2.48
CA PRO A 90 3.94 -7.54 3.16
C PRO A 90 4.05 -6.03 3.41
N ILE A 91 3.05 -5.26 2.94
CA ILE A 91 2.88 -3.83 3.27
C ILE A 91 1.46 -3.54 3.75
N ALA A 92 1.28 -2.55 4.63
CA ALA A 92 -0.01 -2.01 5.03
C ALA A 92 -0.01 -0.47 4.94
N ILE A 93 -0.94 0.10 4.18
CA ILE A 93 -1.20 1.54 4.10
C ILE A 93 -2.20 1.91 5.20
N VAL A 94 -1.92 3.01 5.89
CA VAL A 94 -2.71 3.53 7.03
C VAL A 94 -2.89 5.04 6.90
N ASP A 95 -3.86 5.58 7.61
CA ASP A 95 -3.94 7.04 7.83
C ASP A 95 -2.98 7.41 8.97
N ALA A 96 -1.97 8.21 8.68
CA ALA A 96 -0.98 8.67 9.64
C ALA A 96 -1.42 9.92 10.41
N GLY A 97 -2.66 10.37 10.22
CA GLY A 97 -3.16 11.64 10.73
C GLY A 97 -3.06 12.75 9.69
N GLU A 98 -3.92 13.76 9.84
CA GLU A 98 -3.94 14.96 8.98
C GLU A 98 -4.17 14.63 7.48
N GLY A 99 -4.72 13.45 7.18
CA GLY A 99 -4.91 12.98 5.80
C GLY A 99 -3.60 12.56 5.10
N ARG A 100 -2.51 12.36 5.85
CA ARG A 100 -1.25 11.86 5.33
C ARG A 100 -1.24 10.34 5.28
N PRO A 101 -0.94 9.71 4.14
CA PRO A 101 -0.82 8.27 4.09
C PRO A 101 0.48 7.81 4.75
N GLY A 102 0.34 6.89 5.70
CA GLY A 102 1.42 6.13 6.30
C GLY A 102 1.52 4.73 5.67
N MET A 103 2.67 4.10 5.80
CA MET A 103 2.87 2.72 5.38
C MET A 103 3.74 1.97 6.37
N PHE A 104 3.27 0.78 6.73
CA PHE A 104 4.06 -0.25 7.36
C PHE A 104 4.62 -1.21 6.31
N ALA A 105 5.89 -1.56 6.40
CA ALA A 105 6.52 -2.56 5.56
C ALA A 105 7.44 -3.45 6.40
N VAL A 106 7.33 -4.76 6.22
CA VAL A 106 8.30 -5.71 6.77
C VAL A 106 9.43 -5.87 5.77
N ARG A 107 10.67 -5.76 6.24
CA ARG A 107 11.86 -5.92 5.42
C ARG A 107 12.83 -6.89 6.09
N GLU A 108 13.40 -7.77 5.28
CA GLU A 108 14.48 -8.66 5.68
C GLU A 108 15.81 -7.90 5.64
N HIS A 109 16.64 -8.12 6.66
CA HIS A 109 18.00 -7.63 6.71
C HIS A 109 18.93 -8.65 6.03
N ASP A 110 19.59 -8.22 4.94
CA ASP A 110 20.36 -9.10 4.05
C ASP A 110 21.51 -9.86 4.74
N ALA A 111 21.97 -9.39 5.90
CA ALA A 111 23.17 -9.93 6.56
C ALA A 111 22.90 -11.10 7.53
N ASP A 112 21.72 -11.16 8.15
CA ASP A 112 21.43 -12.07 9.27
C ASP A 112 20.03 -12.69 9.23
N GLY A 113 19.22 -12.40 8.21
CA GLY A 113 17.87 -12.97 8.04
C GLY A 113 16.88 -12.49 9.12
N THR A 114 17.22 -11.39 9.81
CA THR A 114 16.30 -10.72 10.74
C THR A 114 15.30 -9.86 9.96
N PHE A 115 14.16 -9.56 10.58
CA PHE A 115 13.14 -8.71 9.98
C PHE A 115 12.95 -7.44 10.79
N ASP A 116 12.76 -6.32 10.09
CA ASP A 116 12.39 -5.04 10.69
C ASP A 116 11.03 -4.59 10.15
N LEU A 117 10.21 -4.01 11.02
CA LEU A 117 9.01 -3.28 10.66
C LEU A 117 9.35 -1.80 10.51
N TYR A 118 9.25 -1.30 9.28
CA TYR A 118 9.40 0.10 8.95
C TYR A 118 8.05 0.79 8.95
N TYR A 119 7.95 1.93 9.61
CA TYR A 119 6.85 2.87 9.50
C TYR A 119 7.31 4.12 8.77
N THR A 120 6.70 4.40 7.62
CA THR A 120 7.02 5.56 6.78
C THR A 120 5.80 6.42 6.54
N ILE A 121 5.94 7.74 6.54
CA ILE A 121 4.88 8.69 6.22
C ILE A 121 5.20 9.39 4.90
N ARG A 122 4.20 9.51 4.03
CA ARG A 122 4.31 10.29 2.80
C ARG A 122 4.08 11.76 3.10
N GLN A 123 5.01 12.59 2.67
CA GLN A 123 4.91 14.04 2.84
C GLN A 123 3.96 14.63 1.81
N ILE A 124 3.01 15.45 2.28
CA ILE A 124 1.99 16.10 1.45
C ILE A 124 2.25 17.59 1.22
N GLU A 125 3.28 18.15 1.86
CA GLU A 125 3.66 19.55 1.78
C GLU A 125 5.18 19.71 1.78
N GLY A 126 5.65 20.87 1.33
CA GLY A 126 7.06 21.25 1.41
C GLY A 126 7.96 20.63 0.32
N PRO A 127 9.29 20.80 0.45
CA PRO A 127 10.26 20.42 -0.58
C PRO A 127 10.38 18.90 -0.80
N SER A 128 9.90 18.11 0.17
CA SER A 128 9.86 16.64 0.11
C SER A 128 8.48 16.12 -0.33
N PHE A 129 7.65 16.95 -0.96
CA PHE A 129 6.33 16.56 -1.46
C PHE A 129 6.36 15.22 -2.21
N ASN A 130 5.40 14.35 -1.90
CA ASN A 130 5.26 12.98 -2.39
C ASN A 130 6.38 11.99 -2.01
N GLN A 131 7.41 12.41 -1.26
CA GLN A 131 8.45 11.50 -0.78
C GLN A 131 8.00 10.80 0.51
N TRP A 132 8.46 9.56 0.67
CA TRP A 132 8.27 8.78 1.88
C TRP A 132 9.45 9.00 2.83
N GLN A 133 9.16 9.34 4.08
CA GLN A 133 10.14 9.49 5.15
C GLN A 133 9.92 8.41 6.20
N THR A 134 11.01 7.87 6.75
CA THR A 134 10.94 6.85 7.81
C THR A 134 10.77 7.55 9.15
N GLU A 135 9.71 7.18 9.87
CA GLU A 135 9.42 7.70 11.21
C GLU A 135 9.90 6.75 12.30
N LYS A 136 9.70 5.44 12.12
CA LYS A 136 10.05 4.43 13.11
C LYS A 136 10.50 3.13 12.45
N THR A 137 11.48 2.48 13.08
CA THR A 137 11.90 1.12 12.76
C THR A 137 11.79 0.29 14.02
N ILE A 138 11.12 -0.85 13.93
CA ILE A 138 10.90 -1.77 15.04
C ILE A 138 11.48 -3.13 14.66
N PRO A 139 12.52 -3.61 15.37
CA PRO A 139 13.03 -4.95 15.17
C PRO A 139 11.97 -6.01 15.45
N LEU A 140 11.86 -6.99 14.57
CA LEU A 140 10.96 -8.12 14.73
C LEU A 140 11.71 -9.36 15.20
N GLU A 141 11.00 -10.24 15.89
CA GLU A 141 11.56 -11.48 16.41
C GLU A 141 11.99 -12.44 15.29
N PHE A 142 13.10 -13.14 15.52
CA PHE A 142 13.56 -14.17 14.59
C PHE A 142 12.65 -15.41 14.63
N GLY A 143 12.53 -16.11 13.50
CA GLY A 143 11.83 -17.40 13.41
C GLY A 143 10.33 -17.33 13.09
N TYR A 144 9.81 -16.13 12.80
CA TYR A 144 8.42 -15.93 12.38
C TYR A 144 8.34 -15.48 10.92
N ARG A 145 7.23 -15.82 10.26
CA ARG A 145 6.81 -15.17 9.02
C ARG A 145 5.80 -14.08 9.35
N TYR A 146 6.06 -12.88 8.85
CA TYR A 146 5.22 -11.72 9.07
C TYR A 146 4.38 -11.43 7.83
N PHE A 147 3.10 -11.13 8.06
CA PHE A 147 2.16 -10.70 7.06
C PHE A 147 1.49 -9.43 7.53
N LEU A 148 1.40 -8.43 6.63
CA LEU A 148 0.68 -7.21 6.88
C LEU A 148 -0.63 -7.24 6.09
N ARG A 149 -1.72 -6.91 6.77
CA ARG A 149 -3.01 -6.67 6.13
C ARG A 149 -3.41 -5.22 6.37
N GLY A 150 -3.79 -4.55 5.28
CA GLY A 150 -4.13 -3.13 5.29
C GLY A 150 -5.19 -2.75 6.33
N ALA A 151 -5.16 -1.49 6.76
CA ALA A 151 -6.12 -0.94 7.71
C ALA A 151 -7.54 -0.85 7.11
N THR A 152 -8.54 -0.86 7.99
CA THR A 152 -9.92 -0.49 7.65
C THR A 152 -10.26 0.80 8.41
N GLU A 153 -11.31 1.52 8.00
CA GLU A 153 -11.70 2.83 8.56
C GLU A 153 -11.90 2.87 10.10
N ARG A 154 -11.94 1.71 10.77
CA ARG A 154 -12.06 1.60 12.24
C ARG A 154 -10.87 0.92 12.93
N PHE A 155 -9.94 0.33 12.18
CA PHE A 155 -8.80 -0.40 12.73
C PHE A 155 -7.51 -0.02 12.03
N SER A 156 -6.61 0.57 12.82
CA SER A 156 -5.17 0.58 12.60
C SER A 156 -4.68 -0.82 12.20
N GLY A 157 -3.77 -0.90 11.21
CA GLY A 157 -3.45 -2.12 10.47
C GLY A 157 -3.16 -3.37 11.32
N VAL A 158 -3.48 -4.55 10.76
CA VAL A 158 -3.27 -5.83 11.44
C VAL A 158 -1.96 -6.45 10.97
N ILE A 159 -1.07 -6.73 11.93
CA ILE A 159 0.11 -7.58 11.70
C ILE A 159 -0.28 -9.00 12.09
N VAL A 160 -0.22 -9.91 11.12
CA VAL A 160 -0.44 -11.34 11.34
C VAL A 160 0.92 -12.02 11.28
N THR A 161 1.23 -12.83 12.28
CA THR A 161 2.46 -13.63 12.28
C THR A 161 2.09 -15.10 12.19
N SER A 162 2.91 -15.89 11.51
CA SER A 162 2.81 -17.35 11.57
C SER A 162 4.16 -17.93 11.97
N GLN A 163 4.19 -18.80 12.96
CA GLN A 163 5.36 -19.62 13.23
C GLN A 163 5.45 -20.71 12.16
N SER A 164 6.61 -20.86 11.54
CA SER A 164 6.88 -22.02 10.68
C SER A 164 7.21 -23.23 11.56
N SER A 165 6.21 -23.88 12.12
CA SER A 165 6.39 -25.24 12.63
C SER A 165 6.17 -26.23 11.47
N HIS A 166 7.00 -27.28 11.38
CA HIS A 166 6.95 -28.28 10.30
C HIS A 166 5.64 -29.10 10.25
N SER A 167 4.71 -28.90 11.20
CA SER A 167 3.52 -29.74 11.35
C SER A 167 2.19 -29.01 11.49
N ASN A 168 2.14 -27.69 11.73
CA ASN A 168 0.91 -26.88 11.60
C ASN A 168 1.25 -25.40 11.77
N PRO A 169 1.04 -24.52 10.77
CA PRO A 169 1.23 -23.09 10.98
C PRO A 169 0.11 -22.53 11.86
N GLU A 170 0.37 -22.30 13.15
CA GLU A 170 -0.52 -21.50 13.97
C GLU A 170 -0.39 -20.02 13.56
N LEU A 171 -1.46 -19.46 13.01
CA LEU A 171 -1.59 -18.01 12.78
C LEU A 171 -1.82 -17.35 14.13
N LYS A 172 -0.78 -16.66 14.63
CA LYS A 172 -0.89 -15.84 15.84
C LYS A 172 -1.07 -14.39 15.41
N VAL A 173 -2.26 -13.86 15.67
CA VAL A 173 -2.47 -12.41 15.62
C VAL A 173 -1.74 -11.82 16.81
N ILE A 174 -0.51 -11.38 16.61
CA ILE A 174 0.26 -10.68 17.64
C ILE A 174 -0.21 -9.23 17.61
N GLY A 175 -1.40 -9.01 18.19
CA GLY A 175 -2.00 -7.71 18.41
C GLY A 175 -2.47 -7.00 17.13
N ALA A 176 -3.67 -6.40 17.20
CA ALA A 176 -3.78 -5.07 16.62
C ALA A 176 -2.71 -4.25 17.36
N ILE A 177 -1.65 -3.81 16.69
CA ILE A 177 -0.88 -2.70 17.25
C ILE A 177 -1.87 -1.54 17.26
N LEU A 178 -2.62 -1.42 18.35
CA LEU A 178 -3.35 -0.23 18.68
C LEU A 178 -2.26 0.83 18.74
N LEU A 179 -2.23 1.71 17.74
CA LEU A 179 -1.19 2.69 17.45
C LEU A 179 -0.96 3.72 18.58
N TYR A 180 -1.49 3.50 19.79
CA TYR A 180 -1.30 4.38 20.94
C TYR A 180 0.18 4.49 21.37
N GLU A 181 1.03 3.49 21.09
CA GLU A 181 2.48 3.54 21.40
C GLU A 181 3.37 3.98 20.22
N VAL A 182 2.80 4.13 19.02
CA VAL A 182 3.55 4.51 17.79
C VAL A 182 3.28 5.96 17.40
N LEU A 183 2.10 6.49 17.73
CA LEU A 183 1.68 7.87 17.43
C LEU A 183 1.68 8.79 18.67
N GLY A 184 2.42 8.41 19.72
CA GLY A 184 2.59 9.21 20.93
C GLY A 184 3.21 10.57 20.64
#